data_AF-A0A5B9M6Q9-F1
#
_entry.id   AF-A0A5B9M6Q9-F1
#
_cell.length_a   1.000
_cell.length_b   1.000
_cell.length_c   1.000
_cell.angle_alpha   90.00
_cell.angle_beta   90.00
_cell.angle_gamma   90.00
#
_symmetry.space_group_name_H-M   'P 1'
#
loop_
_entity.id
_entity.type
_entity.pdbx_description
1 polymer ?
#
loop_
_entity_poly.entity_id
_entity_poly.type
_entity_poly.pdbx_seq_one_letter_code
_entity_poly.pdbx_strand_id
1 'polypeptide(L)'
;MKNILRIMLEGSYTNLKRILFAADRVTDMELRKRILEGTVEPEPKVAEVSCIGCAGCSNACPTGAIEMKDLDEPVEIIEGLIKKQIPVLNSEKCVHCYYCHDFCPLYALFGEPGTIHPNDVGEVEFDAGSILQKPVKISEDKLKFISQFLADKSVIKRTDTLAEAARKM
;
A
#
# COMPACT_ATOMS: atom_id res chain seq x y z
N MET A 1 49.15 16.92 -15.51
CA MET A 1 49.05 16.10 -16.74
C MET A 1 48.60 14.67 -16.45
N LYS A 2 49.24 13.90 -15.55
CA LYS A 2 48.85 12.50 -15.22
C LYS A 2 47.36 12.36 -14.82
N ASN A 3 46.81 13.30 -14.07
CA ASN A 3 45.40 13.27 -13.65
C ASN A 3 44.43 13.48 -14.82
N ILE A 4 44.76 14.35 -15.79
CA ILE A 4 43.94 14.60 -16.98
C ILE A 4 43.92 13.38 -17.90
N LEU A 5 45.09 12.76 -18.14
CA LEU A 5 45.18 11.54 -18.96
C LEU A 5 44.40 10.39 -18.34
N ARG A 6 44.48 10.23 -17.02
CA ARG A 6 43.70 9.23 -16.27
C ARG A 6 42.20 9.43 -16.44
N ILE A 7 41.70 10.66 -16.28
CA ILE A 7 40.28 10.98 -16.47
C ILE A 7 39.83 10.63 -17.90
N MET A 8 40.63 10.97 -18.92
CA MET A 8 40.30 10.65 -20.31
C MET A 8 40.25 9.14 -20.57
N LEU A 9 41.20 8.38 -20.03
CA LEU A 9 41.23 6.91 -20.20
C LEU A 9 40.08 6.22 -19.47
N GLU A 10 39.81 6.60 -18.22
CA GLU A 10 38.68 6.07 -17.45
C GLU A 10 37.34 6.41 -18.12
N GLY A 11 37.16 7.66 -18.59
CA GLY A 11 35.96 8.07 -19.32
C GLY A 11 35.79 7.34 -20.65
N SER A 12 36.86 7.17 -21.43
CA SER A 12 36.84 6.44 -22.70
C SER A 12 36.49 4.97 -22.48
N TYR A 13 37.06 4.33 -21.46
CA TYR A 13 36.78 2.95 -21.10
C TYR A 13 35.32 2.75 -20.66
N THR A 14 34.79 3.63 -19.81
CA THR A 14 33.38 3.58 -19.37
C THR A 14 32.43 3.78 -20.55
N ASN A 15 32.69 4.74 -21.44
CA ASN A 15 31.87 4.94 -22.64
C ASN A 15 31.97 3.76 -23.61
N LEU A 16 33.15 3.18 -23.80
CA LEU A 16 33.32 1.99 -24.63
C LEU A 16 32.51 0.81 -24.07
N LYS A 17 32.54 0.61 -22.74
CA LYS A 17 31.71 -0.39 -22.07
C LYS A 17 30.21 -0.16 -22.28
N ARG A 18 29.76 1.09 -22.20
CA ARG A 18 28.36 1.47 -22.44
C ARG A 18 27.93 1.26 -23.89
N ILE A 19 28.77 1.58 -24.86
CA ILE A 19 28.41 1.51 -26.28
C ILE A 19 28.44 0.05 -26.77
N LEU A 20 29.53 -0.68 -26.48
CA LEU A 20 29.73 -2.02 -27.04
C LEU A 20 29.00 -3.11 -26.24
N PHE A 21 28.97 -2.99 -24.91
CA PHE A 21 28.42 -4.03 -24.04
C PHE A 21 27.17 -3.58 -23.30
N ALA A 22 26.78 -2.31 -23.47
CA ALA A 22 25.60 -1.76 -22.83
C ALA A 22 25.57 -1.96 -21.31
N ALA A 23 26.76 -1.92 -20.70
CA ALA A 23 27.00 -2.31 -19.31
C ALA A 23 26.24 -1.45 -18.27
N ASP A 24 25.81 -0.23 -18.64
CA ASP A 24 25.01 0.65 -17.78
C ASP A 24 23.55 0.81 -18.29
N ARG A 25 23.03 -0.13 -19.09
CA ARG A 25 21.60 -0.13 -19.41
C ARG A 25 20.81 -0.58 -18.19
N VAL A 26 20.07 0.37 -17.61
CA VAL A 26 19.04 0.13 -16.58
C VAL A 26 17.68 -0.24 -17.18
N THR A 27 17.54 -0.20 -18.50
CA THR A 27 16.31 -0.59 -19.19
C THR A 27 16.29 -2.10 -19.39
N ASP A 28 15.31 -2.77 -18.77
CA ASP A 28 14.97 -4.15 -19.10
C ASP A 28 14.58 -4.23 -20.59
N MET A 29 15.38 -4.96 -21.36
CA MET A 29 15.20 -5.07 -22.81
C MET A 29 13.97 -5.88 -23.18
N GLU A 30 13.58 -6.84 -22.34
CA GLU A 30 12.38 -7.65 -22.54
C GLU A 30 11.14 -6.82 -22.26
N LEU A 31 11.14 -6.02 -21.20
CA LEU A 31 10.07 -5.06 -20.92
C LEU A 31 9.97 -4.02 -22.05
N ARG A 32 11.09 -3.48 -22.52
CA ARG A 32 11.11 -2.54 -23.66
C ARG A 32 10.49 -3.17 -24.90
N LYS A 33 10.84 -4.42 -25.21
CA LYS A 33 10.27 -5.16 -26.34
C LYS A 33 8.76 -5.34 -26.17
N ARG A 34 8.31 -5.78 -24.99
CA ARG A 34 6.89 -5.91 -24.64
C ARG A 34 6.12 -4.59 -24.81
N ILE A 35 6.70 -3.47 -24.40
CA ILE A 35 6.11 -2.13 -24.59
C ILE A 35 5.98 -1.80 -26.09
N LEU A 36 7.03 -2.04 -26.88
CA LEU A 36 7.03 -1.76 -28.32
C LEU A 36 6.04 -2.64 -29.09
N GLU A 37 5.87 -3.88 -28.64
CA GLU A 37 4.94 -4.86 -29.23
C GLU A 37 3.51 -4.73 -28.68
N GLY A 38 3.30 -3.91 -27.64
CA GLY A 38 2.00 -3.76 -26.97
C GLY A 38 1.56 -5.00 -26.19
N THR A 39 2.48 -5.88 -25.82
CA THR A 39 2.24 -7.16 -25.13
C THR A 39 2.51 -7.08 -23.63
N VAL A 40 2.43 -5.88 -23.04
CA VAL A 40 2.62 -5.68 -21.60
C VAL A 40 1.38 -6.19 -20.86
N GLU A 41 1.57 -7.23 -20.06
CA GLU A 41 0.54 -7.72 -19.15
C GLU A 41 0.60 -6.96 -17.83
N PRO A 42 -0.52 -6.41 -17.34
CA PRO A 42 -0.56 -5.74 -16.06
C PRO A 42 -0.43 -6.76 -14.93
N GLU A 43 0.47 -6.50 -14.00
CA GLU A 43 0.62 -7.30 -12.78
C GLU A 43 -0.59 -7.15 -11.86
N PRO A 44 -0.92 -8.21 -11.09
CA PRO A 44 -1.99 -8.16 -10.10
C PRO A 44 -1.72 -7.06 -9.07
N LYS A 45 -2.74 -6.24 -8.81
CA LYS A 45 -2.65 -5.10 -7.87
C LYS A 45 -3.08 -5.46 -6.45
N VAL A 46 -3.52 -6.69 -6.24
CA VAL A 46 -4.15 -7.14 -5.00
C VAL A 46 -3.55 -8.48 -4.62
N ALA A 47 -3.04 -8.55 -3.39
CA ALA A 47 -2.60 -9.79 -2.77
C ALA A 47 -3.84 -10.55 -2.29
N GLU A 48 -4.40 -11.39 -3.16
CA GLU A 48 -5.68 -12.05 -2.89
C GLU A 48 -5.65 -12.91 -1.62
N VAL A 49 -4.57 -13.65 -1.38
CA VAL A 49 -4.44 -14.53 -0.21
C VAL A 49 -4.46 -13.72 1.09
N SER A 50 -3.68 -12.65 1.15
CA SER A 50 -3.55 -11.82 2.35
C SER A 50 -4.72 -10.84 2.53
N CYS A 51 -5.45 -10.50 1.47
CA CYS A 51 -6.56 -9.56 1.53
C CYS A 51 -7.73 -10.10 2.38
N ILE A 52 -8.17 -9.32 3.36
CA ILE A 52 -9.26 -9.72 4.27
C ILE A 52 -10.67 -9.36 3.77
N GLY A 53 -10.80 -8.74 2.59
CA GLY A 53 -12.10 -8.41 1.99
C GLY A 53 -12.94 -7.33 2.71
N CYS A 54 -12.31 -6.51 3.57
CA CYS A 54 -13.02 -5.52 4.41
C CYS A 54 -13.58 -4.28 3.67
N ALA A 55 -13.31 -4.13 2.37
CA ALA A 55 -13.73 -3.00 1.54
C ALA A 55 -13.25 -1.59 1.98
N GLY A 56 -12.36 -1.48 2.98
CA GLY A 56 -11.83 -0.19 3.45
C GLY A 56 -11.13 0.62 2.34
N CYS A 57 -10.42 -0.06 1.44
CA CYS A 57 -9.76 0.56 0.30
C CYS A 57 -10.74 1.16 -0.73
N SER A 58 -11.88 0.49 -0.97
CA SER A 58 -12.93 0.98 -1.86
C SER A 58 -13.59 2.24 -1.26
N ASN A 59 -13.95 2.17 0.03
CA ASN A 59 -14.56 3.30 0.73
C ASN A 59 -13.63 4.53 0.84
N ALA A 60 -12.33 4.31 1.01
CA ALA A 60 -11.35 5.40 1.12
C ALA A 60 -10.94 6.01 -0.23
N CYS A 61 -11.31 5.39 -1.36
CA CYS A 61 -10.84 5.82 -2.68
C CYS A 61 -11.54 7.12 -3.13
N PRO A 62 -10.83 8.25 -3.28
CA PRO A 62 -11.45 9.53 -3.61
C PRO A 62 -11.98 9.58 -5.06
N THR A 63 -11.45 8.74 -5.95
CA THR A 63 -11.84 8.70 -7.37
C THR A 63 -12.79 7.54 -7.70
N GLY A 64 -13.16 6.71 -6.71
CA GLY A 64 -13.98 5.52 -6.94
C GLY A 64 -13.31 4.52 -7.91
N ALA A 65 -11.98 4.42 -7.89
CA ALA A 65 -11.21 3.55 -8.76
C ALA A 65 -11.22 2.07 -8.32
N ILE A 66 -11.77 1.75 -7.15
CA ILE A 66 -11.72 0.41 -6.56
C ILE A 66 -13.14 -0.12 -6.41
N GLU A 67 -13.44 -1.21 -7.10
CA GLU A 67 -14.70 -1.94 -7.02
C GLU A 67 -14.48 -3.25 -6.25
N MET A 68 -15.44 -3.65 -5.42
CA MET A 68 -15.39 -4.94 -4.75
C MET A 68 -16.10 -5.98 -5.61
N LYS A 69 -15.42 -7.09 -5.91
CA LYS A 69 -16.00 -8.24 -6.61
C LYS A 69 -16.19 -9.39 -5.65
N ASP A 70 -17.34 -10.05 -5.75
CA ASP A 70 -17.61 -11.26 -4.98
C ASP A 70 -16.68 -12.40 -5.42
N LEU A 71 -16.29 -13.22 -4.45
CA LEU A 71 -15.59 -14.48 -4.66
C LEU A 71 -16.61 -15.58 -4.95
N ASP A 72 -16.24 -16.51 -5.83
CA ASP A 72 -17.06 -17.69 -6.12
C ASP A 72 -17.28 -18.54 -4.86
N GLU A 73 -16.23 -18.67 -4.03
CA GLU A 73 -16.27 -19.38 -2.77
C GLU A 73 -15.80 -18.46 -1.62
N PRO A 74 -16.64 -18.24 -0.60
CA PRO A 74 -16.24 -17.50 0.60
C PRO A 74 -15.11 -18.21 1.34
N VAL A 75 -14.10 -17.46 1.77
CA VAL A 75 -12.94 -17.99 2.50
C VAL A 75 -13.00 -17.52 3.95
N GLU A 76 -12.98 -18.44 4.91
CA GLU A 76 -12.87 -18.10 6.33
C GLU A 76 -11.41 -17.83 6.69
N ILE A 77 -11.13 -16.64 7.24
CA ILE A 77 -9.77 -16.20 7.60
C ILE A 77 -9.49 -16.52 9.07
N ILE A 78 -10.43 -16.18 9.93
CA ILE A 78 -10.48 -16.51 11.36
C ILE A 78 -11.93 -16.81 11.73
N GLU A 79 -12.14 -17.43 12.89
CA GLU A 79 -13.48 -17.73 13.39
C GLU A 79 -14.37 -16.47 13.37
N GLY A 80 -15.42 -16.52 12.55
CA GLY A 80 -16.38 -15.42 12.40
C GLY A 80 -16.01 -14.32 11.40
N LEU A 81 -14.82 -14.36 10.78
CA LEU A 81 -14.43 -13.45 9.69
C LEU A 81 -14.35 -14.21 8.36
N ILE A 82 -15.37 -14.00 7.53
CA ILE A 82 -15.48 -14.62 6.22
C ILE A 82 -15.24 -13.57 5.13
N LYS A 83 -14.21 -13.81 4.32
CA LYS A 83 -13.90 -13.06 3.11
C LYS A 83 -14.84 -13.48 1.99
N LYS A 84 -15.73 -12.57 1.60
CA LYS A 84 -16.71 -12.79 0.51
C LYS A 84 -16.35 -12.08 -0.78
N GLN A 85 -15.49 -11.07 -0.71
CA GLN A 85 -15.19 -10.16 -1.80
C GLN A 85 -13.73 -9.74 -1.80
N ILE A 86 -13.20 -9.39 -2.97
CA ILE A 86 -11.87 -8.84 -3.19
C ILE A 86 -11.95 -7.53 -3.97
N PRO A 87 -11.06 -6.55 -3.69
CA PRO A 87 -11.01 -5.33 -4.48
C PRO A 87 -10.44 -5.60 -5.87
N VAL A 88 -10.91 -4.84 -6.85
CA VAL A 88 -10.34 -4.74 -8.19
C VAL A 88 -10.07 -3.27 -8.49
N LEU A 89 -8.83 -2.94 -8.82
CA LEU A 89 -8.38 -1.58 -9.09
C LEU A 89 -8.46 -1.26 -10.58
N ASN A 90 -9.18 -0.20 -10.92
CA ASN A 90 -9.19 0.39 -12.24
C ASN A 90 -8.05 1.42 -12.38
N SER A 91 -7.02 1.06 -13.14
CA SER A 91 -5.82 1.89 -13.34
C SER A 91 -6.11 3.21 -14.07
N GLU A 92 -7.16 3.30 -14.89
CA GLU A 92 -7.50 4.54 -15.62
C GLU A 92 -8.12 5.60 -14.71
N LYS A 93 -8.81 5.17 -13.64
CA LYS A 93 -9.40 6.06 -12.62
C LYS A 93 -8.46 6.33 -11.44
N CYS A 94 -7.42 5.52 -11.29
CA CYS A 94 -6.49 5.61 -10.18
C CYS A 94 -5.55 6.81 -10.36
N VAL A 95 -5.45 7.66 -9.35
CA VAL A 95 -4.52 8.80 -9.32
C VAL A 95 -3.28 8.54 -8.48
N HIS A 96 -3.03 7.29 -8.09
CA HIS A 96 -1.87 6.85 -7.30
C HIS A 96 -1.66 7.66 -6.01
N CYS A 97 -2.75 7.91 -5.27
CA CYS A 97 -2.70 8.64 -3.99
C CYS A 97 -2.36 7.76 -2.76
N TYR A 98 -2.34 6.43 -2.93
CA TYR A 98 -2.01 5.42 -1.89
C TYR A 98 -2.94 5.33 -0.67
N TYR A 99 -4.11 5.97 -0.69
CA TYR A 99 -5.09 5.81 0.40
C TYR A 99 -5.52 4.36 0.60
N CYS A 100 -5.64 3.59 -0.48
CA CYS A 100 -5.96 2.17 -0.40
C CYS A 100 -4.93 1.35 0.40
N HIS A 101 -3.65 1.76 0.37
CA HIS A 101 -2.57 1.15 1.12
C HIS A 101 -2.60 1.61 2.58
N ASP A 102 -2.63 2.92 2.81
CA ASP A 102 -2.51 3.49 4.17
C ASP A 102 -3.71 3.18 5.06
N PHE A 103 -4.91 3.07 4.48
CA PHE A 103 -6.12 2.66 5.20
C PHE A 103 -6.32 1.14 5.25
N CYS A 104 -5.42 0.34 4.67
CA CYS A 104 -5.49 -1.12 4.82
C CYS A 104 -5.27 -1.47 6.30
N PRO A 105 -6.20 -2.17 6.98
CA PRO A 105 -6.04 -2.48 8.40
C PRO A 105 -4.80 -3.32 8.70
N LEU A 106 -4.39 -4.18 7.76
CA LEU A 106 -3.18 -4.99 7.88
C LEU A 106 -1.92 -4.12 7.96
N TYR A 107 -1.89 -3.04 7.18
CA TYR A 107 -0.82 -2.04 7.26
C TYR A 107 -0.98 -1.13 8.47
N ALA A 108 -2.13 -0.49 8.63
CA ALA A 108 -2.35 0.55 9.63
C ALA A 108 -2.27 0.04 11.08
N LEU A 109 -2.68 -1.20 11.34
CA LEU A 109 -2.74 -1.77 12.70
C LEU A 109 -1.59 -2.73 12.99
N PHE A 110 -1.15 -3.51 12.00
CA PHE A 110 -0.19 -4.58 12.19
C PHE A 110 1.18 -4.29 11.53
N GLY A 111 1.29 -3.23 10.73
CA GLY A 111 2.53 -2.87 10.04
C GLY A 111 2.93 -3.83 8.92
N GLU A 112 2.00 -4.71 8.50
CA GLU A 112 2.20 -5.66 7.42
C GLU A 112 1.96 -4.97 6.06
N PRO A 113 2.54 -5.45 4.95
CA PRO A 113 2.33 -4.81 3.66
C PRO A 113 0.83 -4.70 3.29
N GLY A 114 0.43 -3.54 2.79
CA GLY A 114 -0.94 -3.33 2.33
C GLY A 114 -1.31 -4.29 1.20
N THR A 115 -2.49 -4.91 1.29
CA THR A 115 -2.91 -5.98 0.36
C THR A 115 -3.42 -5.48 -0.99
N ILE A 116 -3.43 -4.16 -1.19
CA ILE A 116 -3.75 -3.52 -2.46
C ILE A 116 -2.75 -2.39 -2.68
N HIS A 117 -2.13 -2.36 -3.87
CA HIS A 117 -1.15 -1.34 -4.21
C HIS A 117 -1.28 -0.93 -5.69
N PRO A 118 -1.32 0.39 -6.02
CA PRO A 118 -1.44 0.84 -7.41
C PRO A 118 -0.25 0.45 -8.31
N ASN A 119 0.94 0.39 -7.71
CA ASN A 119 2.17 0.00 -8.40
C ASN A 119 2.56 -1.43 -8.01
N ASP A 120 3.43 -2.03 -8.82
CA ASP A 120 4.07 -3.27 -8.43
C ASP A 120 5.06 -3.03 -7.27
N VAL A 121 4.99 -3.90 -6.28
CA VAL A 121 5.84 -3.93 -5.08
C VAL A 121 6.41 -5.32 -4.83
N GLY A 122 6.26 -6.24 -5.80
CA GLY A 122 6.63 -7.64 -5.67
C GLY A 122 5.54 -8.51 -5.02
N GLU A 123 5.93 -9.74 -4.72
CA GLU A 123 5.02 -10.74 -4.13
C GLU A 123 4.75 -10.42 -2.66
N VAL A 124 3.48 -10.22 -2.34
CA VAL A 124 3.00 -10.01 -0.98
C VAL A 124 2.19 -11.24 -0.59
N GLU A 125 2.81 -12.13 0.17
CA GLU A 125 2.15 -13.32 0.70
C GLU A 125 2.41 -13.46 2.20
N PHE A 126 1.33 -13.42 2.97
CA PHE A 126 1.32 -13.75 4.39
C PHE A 126 -0.06 -14.25 4.80
N ASP A 127 -0.09 -15.06 5.86
CA ASP A 127 -1.33 -15.52 6.46
C ASP A 127 -1.98 -14.41 7.31
N ALA A 128 -3.02 -13.79 6.77
CA ALA A 128 -3.78 -12.77 7.46
C ALA A 128 -4.42 -13.29 8.76
N GLY A 129 -4.76 -14.59 8.84
CA GLY A 129 -5.35 -15.18 10.04
C GLY A 129 -4.42 -15.09 11.24
N SER A 130 -3.16 -15.49 11.08
CA SER A 130 -2.13 -15.39 12.12
C SER A 130 -1.89 -13.96 12.61
N ILE A 131 -2.02 -12.96 11.75
CA ILE A 131 -1.80 -11.55 12.08
C ILE A 131 -2.97 -11.00 12.88
N LEU A 132 -4.20 -11.28 12.46
CA LEU A 132 -5.40 -10.79 13.12
C LEU A 132 -5.56 -11.33 14.56
N GLN A 133 -5.00 -12.51 14.85
CA GLN A 133 -4.98 -13.07 16.20
C GLN A 133 -3.98 -12.39 17.15
N LYS A 134 -3.03 -11.61 16.62
CA LYS A 134 -2.06 -10.88 17.46
C LYS A 134 -2.76 -9.70 18.14
N PRO A 135 -2.49 -9.43 19.42
CA PRO A 135 -3.01 -8.25 20.08
C PRO A 135 -2.43 -6.98 19.44
N VAL A 136 -3.28 -6.01 19.11
CA VAL A 136 -2.84 -4.69 18.62
C VAL A 136 -2.09 -3.98 19.75
N LYS A 137 -0.77 -3.92 19.64
CA LYS A 137 0.08 -3.30 20.66
C LYS A 137 0.20 -1.79 20.41
N ILE A 138 -0.53 -1.00 21.19
CA ILE A 138 -0.38 0.46 21.20
C ILE A 138 0.90 0.82 21.96
N SER A 139 1.70 1.76 21.45
CA SER A 139 2.91 2.23 22.15
C SER A 139 2.56 2.87 23.49
N GLU A 140 3.43 2.72 24.49
CA GLU A 140 3.21 3.30 25.82
C GLU A 140 3.05 4.81 25.79
N ASP A 141 3.79 5.51 24.91
CA ASP A 141 3.68 6.96 24.76
C ASP A 141 2.32 7.37 24.21
N LYS A 142 1.78 6.59 23.27
CA LYS A 142 0.44 6.82 22.73
C LYS A 142 -0.64 6.49 23.76
N LEU A 143 -0.44 5.47 24.58
CA LEU A 143 -1.31 5.18 25.73
C LEU A 143 -1.29 6.31 26.77
N LYS A 144 -0.11 6.85 27.11
CA LYS A 144 0.03 8.02 27.99
C LYS A 144 -0.68 9.24 27.41
N PHE A 145 -0.50 9.50 26.11
CA PHE A 145 -1.17 10.59 25.42
C PHE A 145 -2.71 10.44 25.45
N ILE A 146 -3.22 9.26 25.10
CA ILE A 146 -4.67 8.97 25.14
C ILE A 146 -5.19 9.11 26.58
N SER A 147 -4.49 8.57 27.57
CA SER A 147 -4.84 8.68 28.99
C SER A 147 -4.90 10.14 29.45
N GLN A 148 -3.90 10.94 29.10
CA GLN A 148 -3.85 12.36 29.41
C GLN A 148 -5.00 13.12 28.74
N PHE A 149 -5.28 12.84 27.47
CA PHE A 149 -6.36 13.45 26.71
C PHE A 149 -7.74 13.11 27.30
N LEU A 150 -7.95 11.85 27.69
CA LEU A 150 -9.19 11.38 28.32
C LEU A 150 -9.35 11.91 29.75
N ALA A 151 -8.26 12.23 30.46
CA ALA A 151 -8.31 12.82 31.80
C ALA A 151 -8.55 14.34 31.78
N ASP A 152 -8.37 15.00 30.63
CA ASP A 152 -8.55 16.44 30.49
C ASP A 152 -10.04 16.83 30.55
N LYS A 153 -10.47 17.29 31.74
CA LYS A 153 -11.84 17.74 32.00
C LYS A 153 -12.27 18.92 31.11
N SER A 154 -11.33 19.68 30.55
CA SER A 154 -11.65 20.78 29.63
C SER A 154 -12.19 20.25 28.31
N VAL A 155 -11.66 19.13 27.82
CA VAL A 155 -12.13 18.43 26.62
C VAL A 155 -13.49 17.80 26.88
N ILE A 156 -13.64 17.07 28.00
CA ILE A 156 -14.90 16.39 28.36
C ILE A 156 -16.07 17.38 28.42
N LYS A 157 -15.91 18.51 29.14
CA LYS A 157 -16.93 19.58 29.22
C LYS A 157 -17.30 20.15 27.85
N ARG A 158 -16.33 20.26 26.94
CA ARG A 158 -16.55 20.77 25.59
C ARG A 158 -17.37 19.80 24.74
N THR A 159 -17.15 18.50 24.89
CA THR A 159 -17.98 17.46 24.26
C THR A 159 -19.41 17.45 24.80
N ASP A 160 -19.60 17.54 26.12
CA ASP A 160 -20.94 17.55 26.74
C ASP A 160 -21.76 18.76 26.28
N THR A 161 -21.14 19.93 26.22
CA THR A 161 -21.78 21.17 25.75
C THR A 161 -22.14 21.12 24.26
N LEU A 162 -21.30 20.51 23.41
CA LEU A 162 -21.61 20.30 21.99
C LEU A 162 -22.74 19.27 21.81
N ALA A 163 -22.76 18.20 22.60
CA ALA A 163 -23.81 17.19 22.58
C ALA A 163 -25.16 17.77 23.07
N GLU A 164 -25.16 18.62 24.09
CA GLU A 164 -26.35 19.35 24.52
C GLU A 164 -26.85 20.35 23.46
N ALA A 165 -25.94 21.05 22.78
CA ALA A 165 -26.30 21.96 21.70
C ALA A 165 -26.94 21.20 20.52
N ALA A 166 -26.39 20.05 20.15
CA ALA A 166 -26.91 19.21 19.07
C ALA A 166 -28.27 18.58 19.39
N ARG A 167 -28.57 18.27 20.66
CA ARG A 167 -29.89 17.76 21.10
C ARG A 167 -30.97 18.84 21.17
N LYS A 168 -30.59 20.13 21.19
CA LYS A 168 -31.50 21.28 21.24
C LYS A 168 -31.82 21.85 19.85
N MET A 169 -31.15 21.35 18.80
CA MET A 169 -31.51 21.57 17.40
C MET A 169 -32.50 20.52 16.93
#